data_AF-A0A9W8ZJW4-F1
#
_entry.id   AF-A0A9W8ZJW4-F1
#
_cell.length_a   1.000
_cell.length_b   1.000
_cell.length_c   1.000
_cell.angle_alpha   90.00
_cell.angle_beta   90.00
_cell.angle_gamma   90.00
#
_symmetry.space_group_name_H-M   'P 1'
#
loop_
_entity.id
_entity.type
_entity.pdbx_description
1 polymer ?
#
loop_
_entity_poly.entity_id
_entity_poly.type
_entity_poly.pdbx_seq_one_letter_code
_entity_poly.pdbx_strand_id
1 'polypeptide(L)'
;MRTETKAMKRKCSLDDPAVLSPRKKARQPTSTISKKAVMAGMPLAPDSISAFRVRPTKIAAAKACPLIQVLRQYGLLETIVASLKPKDLLALALSCKATYSALFPRPGSLDNLLVRMPCCGTGVEMRKRMHHKSTFYFAYQCTEFAQCRTSSGRQTIEERPCATCKVTTCDECRIHCVYQSIYETPEDPEDLPNFSGFVLLDALECAILSPHHLPNEDTEVPRWQDRASNARIGPYHDQGFLDMPLEIDQPGTPEKISDVLDVNLGLYSLMTRSGTSRFGFPSPVLQSLCNVAEQRKLCLCECCYGKASKGHEELNPELPKLSWLTPNLSPEAFKKCHCTLRSHILDRWQCVKCYKSEESTIKGIHRVAPEMASCRCGLDAARVVCMWCWGEILEDMTNPGAPSDEP
;
A
#
# COMPACT_ATOMS: atom_id res chain seq x y z
N MET A 1 -41.10 16.41 -14.72
CA MET A 1 -40.76 16.75 -13.33
C MET A 1 -39.29 16.42 -13.13
N ARG A 2 -38.43 17.41 -12.92
CA ARG A 2 -37.00 17.18 -12.63
C ARG A 2 -36.87 16.83 -11.15
N THR A 3 -36.55 15.60 -10.83
CA THR A 3 -36.14 15.18 -9.50
C THR A 3 -34.74 15.71 -9.24
N GLU A 4 -34.60 16.72 -8.39
CA GLU A 4 -33.30 17.14 -7.85
C GLU A 4 -32.76 15.98 -7.01
N THR A 5 -31.72 15.31 -7.52
CA THR A 5 -30.91 14.38 -6.71
C THR A 5 -30.23 15.20 -5.62
N LYS A 6 -30.61 14.98 -4.35
CA LYS A 6 -29.87 15.48 -3.18
C LYS A 6 -28.55 14.72 -3.07
N ALA A 7 -27.60 14.96 -3.99
CA ALA A 7 -26.20 14.67 -3.73
C ALA A 7 -25.83 15.39 -2.43
N MET A 8 -25.18 14.68 -1.50
CA MET A 8 -24.77 15.10 -0.16
C MET A 8 -24.73 16.63 -0.06
N LYS A 9 -25.86 17.26 0.28
CA LYS A 9 -25.94 18.72 0.30
C LYS A 9 -24.97 19.13 1.40
N ARG A 10 -23.80 19.64 1.01
CA ARG A 10 -22.86 20.30 1.91
C ARG A 10 -23.63 21.46 2.55
N LYS A 11 -24.35 21.19 3.63
CA LYS A 11 -24.92 22.21 4.52
C LYS A 11 -23.75 22.78 5.33
N CYS A 12 -22.80 23.41 4.65
CA CYS A 12 -21.81 24.28 5.26
C CYS A 12 -22.25 25.72 4.97
N SER A 13 -23.28 26.18 5.71
CA SER A 13 -23.22 27.55 6.21
C SER A 13 -22.38 27.46 7.47
N LEU A 14 -21.13 27.91 7.38
CA LEU A 14 -20.17 28.02 8.48
C LEU A 14 -20.42 29.29 9.32
N ASP A 15 -21.69 29.67 9.53
CA ASP A 15 -22.06 30.86 10.31
C ASP A 15 -22.54 30.53 11.72
N ASP A 16 -22.25 29.34 12.24
CA ASP A 16 -22.64 28.96 13.60
C ASP A 16 -21.42 29.06 14.57
N PRO A 17 -21.24 30.17 15.30
CA PRO A 17 -20.08 30.42 16.16
C PRO A 17 -20.02 29.56 17.43
N ALA A 18 -20.89 28.56 17.59
CA ALA A 18 -21.05 27.82 18.84
C ALA A 18 -20.11 26.62 19.04
N VAL A 19 -19.27 26.25 18.07
CA VAL A 19 -18.41 25.04 18.15
C VAL A 19 -16.92 25.40 18.19
N LEU A 20 -16.50 26.14 19.22
CA LEU A 20 -15.09 26.27 19.59
C LEU A 20 -14.89 25.81 21.03
N SER A 21 -14.78 24.50 21.24
CA SER A 21 -14.23 23.95 22.49
C SER A 21 -12.70 23.88 22.44
N PRO A 22 -11.98 24.28 23.50
CA PRO A 22 -10.53 24.32 23.48
C PRO A 22 -9.92 22.91 23.54
N ARG A 23 -9.22 22.52 22.47
CA ARG A 23 -8.38 21.31 22.42
C ARG A 23 -7.29 21.38 23.49
N LYS A 24 -7.35 20.46 24.46
CA LYS A 24 -6.26 20.17 25.41
C LYS A 24 -5.01 19.71 24.64
N LYS A 25 -3.93 20.49 24.74
CA LYS A 25 -2.59 20.13 24.23
C LYS A 25 -2.09 18.87 24.90
N ALA A 26 -1.93 17.78 24.14
CA ALA A 26 -1.20 16.60 24.57
C ALA A 26 0.30 16.91 24.65
N ARG A 27 0.89 16.73 25.84
CA ARG A 27 2.34 16.81 26.07
C ARG A 27 3.05 15.65 25.36
N GLN A 28 4.00 15.97 24.48
CA GLN A 28 4.98 15.00 23.98
C GLN A 28 6.01 14.68 25.07
N PRO A 29 6.43 13.42 25.24
CA PRO A 29 7.59 13.08 26.07
C PRO A 29 8.88 13.29 25.26
N THR A 30 9.68 14.27 25.67
CA THR A 30 11.07 14.43 25.24
C THR A 30 11.94 13.36 25.90
N SER A 31 12.50 12.45 25.11
CA SER A 31 13.56 11.54 25.58
C SER A 31 14.91 12.04 25.05
N THR A 32 15.64 12.74 25.92
CA THR A 32 17.05 13.09 25.76
C THR A 32 17.89 11.89 26.18
N ILE A 33 18.38 11.11 25.20
CA ILE A 33 19.41 10.10 25.47
C ILE A 33 20.78 10.73 25.20
N SER A 34 21.47 10.97 26.30
CA SER A 34 22.83 11.49 26.43
C SER A 34 23.86 10.54 25.79
N LYS A 35 24.63 11.06 24.84
CA LYS A 35 25.87 10.43 24.37
C LYS A 35 26.96 10.64 25.42
N LYS A 36 27.45 9.56 26.04
CA LYS A 36 28.75 9.55 26.71
C LYS A 36 29.70 8.65 25.93
N ALA A 37 30.73 9.28 25.38
CA ALA A 37 31.97 8.65 24.97
C ALA A 37 32.77 8.20 26.21
N VAL A 38 33.77 7.34 25.98
CA VAL A 38 35.14 7.36 26.55
C VAL A 38 35.65 5.95 26.94
N MET A 39 36.92 5.71 26.52
CA MET A 39 37.91 4.68 26.91
C MET A 39 37.91 3.37 26.12
N ALA A 40 39.04 2.74 25.82
CA ALA A 40 40.46 3.11 25.72
C ALA A 40 41.11 1.85 25.15
N GLY A 41 42.05 1.99 24.22
CA GLY A 41 42.81 0.86 23.69
C GLY A 41 43.76 0.29 24.73
N MET A 42 43.76 -1.04 24.87
CA MET A 42 44.88 -1.80 25.41
C MET A 42 45.29 -2.88 24.40
N PRO A 43 46.60 -3.03 24.12
CA PRO A 43 47.12 -4.15 23.35
C PRO A 43 47.26 -5.37 24.25
N LEU A 44 46.62 -6.49 23.88
CA LEU A 44 46.80 -7.78 24.54
C LEU A 44 47.95 -8.55 23.88
N ALA A 45 48.84 -9.07 24.73
CA ALA A 45 49.98 -9.89 24.39
C ALA A 45 49.56 -11.28 23.83
N PRO A 46 50.40 -11.91 22.99
CA PRO A 46 50.12 -13.22 22.41
C PRO A 46 50.67 -14.35 23.29
N ASP A 47 49.95 -14.70 24.37
CA ASP A 47 50.34 -15.83 25.22
C ASP A 47 49.44 -17.06 25.03
N SER A 48 50.07 -18.10 24.47
CA SER A 48 49.84 -19.54 24.66
C SER A 48 48.38 -20.02 24.78
N ILE A 49 47.74 -20.28 23.64
CA ILE A 49 46.57 -21.17 23.58
C ILE A 49 47.10 -22.61 23.70
N SER A 50 47.08 -23.17 24.93
CA SER A 50 47.30 -24.60 25.10
C SER A 50 46.10 -25.33 24.48
N ALA A 51 46.40 -26.26 23.55
CA ALA A 51 45.40 -27.09 22.90
C ALA A 51 44.80 -28.04 23.94
N PHE A 52 43.71 -27.63 24.60
CA PHE A 52 42.86 -28.52 25.36
C PHE A 52 42.28 -29.57 24.41
N ARG A 53 42.94 -30.74 24.34
CA ARG A 53 42.38 -31.95 23.75
C ARG A 53 41.22 -32.40 24.64
N VAL A 54 40.04 -31.87 24.34
CA VAL A 54 38.78 -32.40 24.88
C VAL A 54 38.67 -33.85 24.40
N ARG A 55 38.87 -34.78 25.33
CA ARG A 55 38.63 -36.20 25.05
C ARG A 55 37.17 -36.35 24.63
N PRO A 56 36.86 -37.02 23.49
CA PRO A 56 35.49 -37.22 23.06
C PRO A 56 34.79 -38.11 24.09
N THR A 57 34.03 -37.47 24.99
CA THR A 57 33.09 -38.15 25.86
C THR A 57 32.11 -38.87 24.94
N LYS A 58 31.91 -40.17 25.14
CA LYS A 58 30.84 -40.92 24.47
C LYS A 58 29.50 -40.27 24.87
N ILE A 59 29.01 -39.35 24.04
CA ILE A 59 27.72 -38.70 24.22
C ILE A 59 26.69 -39.81 24.01
N ALA A 60 26.15 -40.34 25.11
CA ALA A 60 24.98 -41.20 25.05
C ALA A 60 23.91 -40.45 24.23
N ALA A 61 23.33 -41.09 23.21
CA ALA A 61 22.37 -40.48 22.31
C ALA A 61 21.22 -39.88 23.14
N ALA A 62 21.29 -38.57 23.38
CA ALA A 62 20.29 -37.87 24.16
C ALA A 62 18.96 -38.03 23.45
N LYS A 63 17.94 -38.53 24.16
CA LYS A 63 16.58 -38.66 23.61
C LYS A 63 16.18 -37.30 23.04
N ALA A 64 15.85 -37.26 21.75
CA ALA A 64 15.49 -36.02 21.09
C ALA A 64 14.28 -35.39 21.78
N CYS A 65 14.31 -34.07 21.97
CA CYS A 65 13.21 -33.31 22.57
C CYS A 65 11.89 -33.59 21.82
N PRO A 66 10.80 -34.01 22.50
CA PRO A 66 9.53 -34.33 21.86
C PRO A 66 8.98 -33.19 21.00
N LEU A 67 9.12 -31.93 21.45
CA LEU A 67 8.70 -30.76 20.68
C LEU A 67 9.44 -30.68 19.33
N ILE A 68 10.74 -30.95 19.31
CA ILE A 68 11.52 -30.94 18.07
C ILE A 68 11.07 -32.08 17.14
N GLN A 69 10.67 -33.23 17.68
CA GLN A 69 10.10 -34.31 16.88
C GLN A 69 8.77 -33.89 16.24
N VAL A 70 7.90 -33.20 16.98
CA VAL A 70 6.63 -32.65 16.47
C VAL A 70 6.88 -31.61 15.39
N LEU A 71 7.76 -30.64 15.62
CA LEU A 71 8.05 -29.58 14.63
C LEU A 71 8.71 -30.12 13.35
N ARG A 72 9.36 -31.28 13.40
CA ARG A 72 9.89 -31.95 12.20
C ARG A 72 8.81 -32.62 11.35
N GLN A 73 7.63 -32.88 11.91
CA GLN A 73 6.50 -33.43 11.17
C GLN A 73 5.74 -32.29 10.51
N TYR A 74 5.94 -32.12 9.21
CA TYR A 74 5.43 -30.95 8.47
C TYR A 74 3.92 -30.72 8.64
N GLY A 75 3.10 -31.78 8.64
CA GLY A 75 1.65 -31.65 8.86
C GLY A 75 1.29 -31.07 10.24
N LEU A 76 1.97 -31.51 11.31
CA LEU A 76 1.78 -30.95 12.66
C LEU A 76 2.32 -29.52 12.74
N LEU A 77 3.45 -29.27 12.10
CA LEU A 77 4.03 -27.93 12.03
C LEU A 77 3.07 -26.94 11.35
N GLU A 78 2.44 -27.30 10.23
CA GLU A 78 1.45 -26.44 9.56
C GLU A 78 0.29 -26.11 10.50
N THR A 79 -0.23 -27.09 11.27
CA THR A 79 -1.31 -26.86 12.24
C THR A 79 -0.89 -25.91 13.36
N ILE A 80 0.32 -26.08 13.89
CA ILE A 80 0.88 -25.18 14.92
C ILE A 80 0.98 -23.77 14.35
N VAL A 81 1.60 -23.61 13.17
CA VAL A 81 1.84 -22.30 12.54
C VAL A 81 0.54 -21.59 12.16
N ALA A 82 -0.50 -22.32 11.75
CA ALA A 82 -1.83 -21.76 11.49
C ALA A 82 -2.48 -21.14 12.74
N SER A 83 -1.98 -21.45 13.93
CA SER A 83 -2.44 -20.88 15.21
C SER A 83 -1.52 -19.76 15.75
N LEU A 84 -0.40 -19.47 15.07
CA LEU A 84 0.57 -18.47 15.52
C LEU A 84 0.42 -17.15 14.77
N LYS A 85 0.77 -16.03 15.43
CA LYS A 85 1.02 -14.76 14.74
C LYS A 85 2.46 -14.72 14.23
N PRO A 86 2.79 -13.88 13.24
CA PRO A 86 4.17 -13.76 12.72
C PRO A 86 5.22 -13.48 13.80
N LYS A 87 4.86 -12.71 14.84
CA LYS A 87 5.74 -12.43 15.99
C LYS A 87 6.00 -13.69 16.84
N ASP A 88 4.98 -14.54 17.00
CA ASP A 88 5.06 -15.76 17.79
C ASP A 88 5.89 -16.83 17.05
N LEU A 89 5.73 -16.93 15.73
CA LEU A 89 6.58 -17.79 14.89
C LEU A 89 8.05 -17.37 14.98
N LEU A 90 8.34 -16.06 14.93
CA LEU A 90 9.70 -15.56 15.11
C LEU A 90 10.24 -15.89 16.50
N ALA A 91 9.45 -15.68 17.56
CA ALA A 91 9.85 -16.03 18.93
C ALA A 91 10.13 -17.53 19.06
N LEU A 92 9.28 -18.39 18.48
CA LEU A 92 9.49 -19.83 18.44
C LEU A 92 10.77 -20.19 17.70
N ALA A 93 11.02 -19.60 16.53
CA ALA A 93 12.23 -19.82 15.76
C ALA A 93 13.51 -19.41 16.52
N LEU A 94 13.45 -18.31 17.27
CA LEU A 94 14.58 -17.79 18.04
C LEU A 94 14.79 -18.52 19.37
N SER A 95 13.88 -19.41 19.78
CA SER A 95 13.99 -20.13 21.06
C SER A 95 15.25 -21.00 21.18
N CYS A 96 15.60 -21.74 20.12
CA CYS A 96 16.87 -22.47 20.03
C CYS A 96 17.21 -22.88 18.58
N LYS A 97 18.47 -23.22 18.33
CA LYS A 97 18.96 -23.66 17.01
C LYS A 97 18.22 -24.90 16.49
N ALA A 98 17.87 -25.85 17.37
CA ALA A 98 17.16 -27.06 16.98
C ALA A 98 15.74 -26.75 16.49
N THR A 99 15.04 -25.82 17.14
CA THR A 99 13.73 -25.32 16.71
C THR A 99 13.84 -24.63 15.36
N TYR A 100 14.80 -23.70 15.21
CA TYR A 100 15.04 -23.02 13.94
C TYR A 100 15.25 -24.01 12.79
N SER A 101 16.14 -24.99 12.98
CA SER A 101 16.41 -26.03 11.96
C SER A 101 15.22 -26.94 11.70
N ALA A 102 14.32 -27.14 12.68
CA ALA A 102 13.10 -27.91 12.49
C ALA A 102 12.04 -27.13 11.70
N LEU A 103 11.92 -25.81 11.93
CA LEU A 103 10.99 -24.93 11.21
C LEU A 103 11.46 -24.66 9.77
N PHE A 104 12.77 -24.49 9.57
CA PHE A 104 13.35 -24.07 8.29
C PHE A 104 14.41 -25.07 7.80
N PRO A 105 14.03 -26.34 7.54
CA PRO A 105 14.99 -27.36 7.13
C PRO A 105 15.56 -27.11 5.73
N ARG A 106 14.87 -26.33 4.88
CA ARG A 106 15.26 -26.05 3.50
C ARG A 106 14.98 -24.59 3.12
N PRO A 107 15.70 -24.05 2.12
CA PRO A 107 15.27 -22.83 1.45
C PRO A 107 13.82 -22.95 0.97
N GLY A 108 13.00 -21.93 1.21
CA GLY A 108 11.57 -21.90 0.84
C GLY A 108 10.60 -22.49 1.88
N SER A 109 11.07 -23.22 2.91
CA SER A 109 10.18 -23.70 3.98
C SER A 109 9.48 -22.56 4.72
N LEU A 110 10.18 -21.42 4.90
CA LEU A 110 9.58 -20.23 5.51
C LEU A 110 8.37 -19.74 4.70
N ASP A 111 8.49 -19.62 3.38
CA ASP A 111 7.40 -19.13 2.54
C ASP A 111 6.17 -20.03 2.65
N ASN A 112 6.35 -21.35 2.61
CA ASN A 112 5.26 -22.30 2.80
C ASN A 112 4.55 -22.13 4.15
N LEU A 113 5.32 -21.90 5.22
CA LEU A 113 4.77 -21.67 6.55
C LEU A 113 4.05 -20.32 6.65
N LEU A 114 4.61 -19.25 6.08
CA LEU A 114 4.00 -17.91 6.09
C LEU A 114 2.64 -17.87 5.38
N VAL A 115 2.45 -18.68 4.35
CA VAL A 115 1.17 -18.86 3.63
C VAL A 115 0.11 -19.56 4.48
N ARG A 116 0.51 -20.34 5.50
CA ARG A 116 -0.41 -21.01 6.43
C ARG A 116 -0.81 -20.15 7.62
N MET A 117 -0.07 -19.07 7.88
CA MET A 117 -0.39 -18.18 8.99
C MET A 117 -1.69 -17.42 8.71
N PRO A 118 -2.50 -17.11 9.73
CA PRO A 118 -3.63 -16.21 9.58
C PRO A 118 -3.15 -14.75 9.41
N CYS A 119 -4.00 -13.90 8.86
CA CYS A 119 -3.68 -12.48 8.77
C CYS A 119 -3.50 -11.85 10.16
N CYS A 120 -2.41 -11.12 10.37
CA CYS A 120 -2.08 -10.56 11.68
C CYS A 120 -2.76 -9.21 12.01
N GLY A 121 -3.59 -8.68 11.10
CA GLY A 121 -4.31 -7.41 11.31
C GLY A 121 -3.47 -6.13 11.19
N THR A 122 -2.17 -6.23 10.89
CA THR A 122 -1.27 -5.07 10.82
C THR A 122 -1.71 -4.03 9.78
N GLY A 123 -2.34 -4.43 8.68
CA GLY A 123 -2.82 -3.48 7.66
C GLY A 123 -3.89 -2.52 8.21
N VAL A 124 -4.91 -3.06 8.88
CA VAL A 124 -5.95 -2.26 9.55
C VAL A 124 -5.35 -1.37 10.65
N GLU A 125 -4.41 -1.87 11.45
CA GLU A 125 -3.72 -1.07 12.47
C GLU A 125 -2.90 0.08 11.86
N MET A 126 -2.27 -0.14 10.71
CA MET A 126 -1.56 0.92 9.99
C MET A 126 -2.51 1.98 9.47
N ARG A 127 -3.65 1.58 8.87
CA ARG A 127 -4.68 2.51 8.39
C ARG A 127 -5.22 3.40 9.51
N LYS A 128 -5.61 2.82 10.66
CA LYS A 128 -6.07 3.58 11.84
C LYS A 128 -5.08 4.65 12.34
N ARG A 129 -3.79 4.51 12.05
CA ARG A 129 -2.76 5.50 12.42
C ARG A 129 -2.48 6.54 11.34
N MET A 130 -2.77 6.22 10.08
CA MET A 130 -2.44 7.06 8.92
C MET A 130 -3.65 7.82 8.39
N HIS A 131 -4.83 7.25 8.53
CA HIS A 131 -6.09 7.77 8.02
C HIS A 131 -6.75 8.67 9.05
N HIS A 132 -7.14 9.87 8.62
CA HIS A 132 -7.81 10.86 9.44
C HIS A 132 -9.27 10.93 9.04
N LYS A 133 -10.15 10.59 9.99
CA LYS A 133 -11.58 10.74 9.79
C LYS A 133 -11.94 12.22 9.79
N SER A 134 -12.71 12.62 8.79
CA SER A 134 -13.19 13.99 8.63
C SER A 134 -14.08 14.43 9.78
N THR A 135 -14.35 15.73 9.87
CA THR A 135 -15.36 16.27 10.79
C THR A 135 -16.75 15.69 10.54
N PHE A 136 -17.08 15.36 9.29
CA PHE A 136 -18.36 14.78 8.89
C PHE A 136 -18.59 13.38 9.45
N TYR A 137 -17.53 12.57 9.56
CA TYR A 137 -17.60 11.26 10.21
C TYR A 137 -18.22 11.35 11.62
N PHE A 138 -17.80 12.37 12.39
CA PHE A 138 -18.29 12.57 13.75
C PHE A 138 -19.66 13.27 13.78
N ALA A 139 -19.90 14.20 12.86
CA ALA A 139 -21.14 14.96 12.79
C ALA A 139 -22.36 14.08 12.41
N TYR A 140 -22.17 13.12 11.50
CA TYR A 140 -23.24 12.27 10.98
C TYR A 140 -23.25 10.84 11.57
N GLN A 141 -22.54 10.64 12.69
CA GLN A 141 -22.51 9.35 13.41
C GLN A 141 -22.13 8.16 12.50
N CYS A 142 -21.19 8.38 11.59
CA CYS A 142 -20.79 7.36 10.63
C CYS A 142 -20.15 6.15 11.32
N THR A 143 -20.34 4.97 10.75
CA THR A 143 -19.75 3.72 11.25
C THR A 143 -18.55 3.30 10.39
N GLU A 144 -17.48 2.82 11.04
CA GLU A 144 -16.30 2.27 10.36
C GLU A 144 -16.28 0.74 10.49
N PHE A 145 -16.09 0.01 9.38
CA PHE A 145 -16.12 -1.47 9.36
C PHE A 145 -14.77 -2.12 9.07
N ALA A 146 -13.69 -1.34 9.07
CA ALA A 146 -12.33 -1.83 8.85
C ALA A 146 -11.92 -2.85 9.94
N GLN A 147 -12.08 -4.14 9.64
CA GLN A 147 -11.81 -5.23 10.58
C GLN A 147 -11.09 -6.39 9.90
N CYS A 148 -9.90 -6.74 10.39
CA CYS A 148 -9.18 -7.91 9.93
C CYS A 148 -10.03 -9.18 10.05
N ARG A 149 -9.95 -10.08 9.06
CA ARG A 149 -10.64 -11.39 9.06
C ARG A 149 -10.41 -12.16 10.35
N THR A 150 -9.14 -12.30 10.76
CA THR A 150 -8.76 -13.08 11.95
C THR A 150 -9.31 -12.49 13.24
N SER A 151 -9.44 -11.16 13.33
CA SER A 151 -9.97 -10.50 14.53
C SER A 151 -11.49 -10.46 14.56
N SER A 152 -12.15 -10.39 13.40
CA SER A 152 -13.61 -10.31 13.29
C SER A 152 -14.30 -11.67 13.23
N GLY A 153 -13.57 -12.73 12.88
CA GLY A 153 -14.14 -14.05 12.61
C GLY A 153 -15.00 -14.11 11.34
N ARG A 154 -15.05 -13.03 10.55
CA ARG A 154 -15.85 -12.95 9.31
C ARG A 154 -15.21 -13.79 8.22
N GLN A 155 -15.76 -14.97 7.96
CA GLN A 155 -15.21 -15.91 6.98
C GLN A 155 -15.28 -15.43 5.52
N THR A 156 -16.11 -14.42 5.23
CA THR A 156 -16.33 -13.85 3.89
C THR A 156 -15.20 -12.97 3.40
N ILE A 157 -14.30 -12.53 4.28
CA ILE A 157 -13.15 -11.72 3.89
C ILE A 157 -12.08 -12.64 3.29
N GLU A 158 -11.78 -12.43 2.02
CA GLU A 158 -10.77 -13.20 1.30
C GLU A 158 -9.37 -13.02 1.92
N GLU A 159 -8.55 -14.07 1.87
CA GLU A 159 -7.14 -14.03 2.26
C GLU A 159 -6.28 -14.66 1.17
N ARG A 160 -5.17 -13.99 0.85
CA ARG A 160 -4.12 -14.55 0.01
C ARG A 160 -2.73 -14.17 0.56
N PRO A 161 -1.68 -14.91 0.19
CA PRO A 161 -0.31 -14.53 0.50
C PRO A 161 0.05 -13.19 -0.11
N CYS A 162 0.73 -12.32 0.65
CA CYS A 162 1.29 -11.09 0.10
C CYS A 162 2.27 -11.42 -1.03
N ALA A 163 2.15 -10.80 -2.21
CA ALA A 163 3.03 -11.13 -3.34
C ALA A 163 4.52 -10.91 -3.01
N THR A 164 4.83 -9.96 -2.12
CA THR A 164 6.21 -9.59 -1.73
C THR A 164 6.74 -10.41 -0.56
N CYS A 165 6.07 -10.42 0.60
CA CYS A 165 6.59 -11.07 1.81
C CYS A 165 5.98 -12.44 2.10
N LYS A 166 5.06 -12.93 1.27
CA LYS A 166 4.36 -14.23 1.39
C LYS A 166 3.50 -14.43 2.65
N VAL A 167 3.51 -13.49 3.59
CA VAL A 167 2.60 -13.48 4.75
C VAL A 167 1.17 -13.36 4.27
N THR A 168 0.31 -14.29 4.71
CA THR A 168 -1.14 -14.23 4.46
C THR A 168 -1.73 -12.90 4.91
N THR A 169 -2.45 -12.28 4.00
CA THR A 169 -3.04 -10.96 4.15
C THR A 169 -4.50 -11.03 3.73
N CYS A 170 -5.41 -10.62 4.62
CA CYS A 170 -6.83 -10.51 4.27
C CYS A 170 -7.09 -9.26 3.44
N ASP A 171 -8.23 -9.22 2.75
CA ASP A 171 -8.63 -8.10 1.89
C ASP A 171 -8.53 -6.75 2.64
N GLU A 172 -9.04 -6.69 3.87
CA GLU A 172 -8.94 -5.49 4.73
C GLU A 172 -7.51 -5.06 5.10
N CYS A 173 -6.53 -5.96 5.01
CA CYS A 173 -5.13 -5.72 5.37
C CYS A 173 -4.18 -5.56 4.17
N ARG A 174 -4.66 -5.77 2.93
CA ARG A 174 -3.90 -5.44 1.72
C ARG A 174 -4.08 -3.97 1.36
N ILE A 175 -3.20 -3.49 0.49
CA ILE A 175 -3.37 -2.18 -0.12
C ILE A 175 -4.53 -2.23 -1.12
N HIS A 176 -5.25 -1.12 -1.19
CA HIS A 176 -6.34 -0.85 -2.13
C HIS A 176 -6.07 0.52 -2.72
N CYS A 177 -6.49 0.76 -3.96
CA CYS A 177 -6.44 2.10 -4.53
C CYS A 177 -7.48 2.99 -3.87
N VAL A 178 -8.70 2.47 -3.65
CA VAL A 178 -9.76 3.13 -2.89
C VAL A 178 -10.28 2.18 -1.81
N TYR A 179 -9.99 2.52 -0.56
CA TYR A 179 -10.37 1.75 0.61
C TYR A 179 -11.66 2.32 1.23
N GLN A 180 -12.81 1.88 0.72
CA GLN A 180 -14.13 2.18 1.31
C GLN A 180 -14.23 1.50 2.67
N SER A 181 -14.41 2.26 3.74
CA SER A 181 -14.47 1.69 5.10
C SER A 181 -15.49 2.36 6.03
N ILE A 182 -16.13 3.44 5.56
CA ILE A 182 -17.06 4.26 6.33
C ILE A 182 -18.42 4.25 5.64
N TYR A 183 -19.48 4.19 6.44
CA TYR A 183 -20.89 4.24 6.05
C TYR A 183 -21.64 5.24 6.92
N GLU A 184 -22.50 6.01 6.28
CA GLU A 184 -23.50 6.85 6.92
C GLU A 184 -24.88 6.22 6.68
N THR A 185 -25.62 5.99 7.77
CA THR A 185 -27.01 5.50 7.64
C THR A 185 -27.88 6.67 7.20
N PRO A 186 -28.70 6.52 6.13
CA PRO A 186 -29.56 7.61 5.70
C PRO A 186 -30.62 7.91 6.76
N GLU A 187 -30.93 9.20 6.98
CA GLU A 187 -31.98 9.65 7.90
C GLU A 187 -33.38 9.25 7.38
N ASP A 188 -33.58 9.33 6.06
CA ASP A 188 -34.79 8.92 5.36
C ASP A 188 -34.55 7.57 4.65
N PRO A 189 -35.41 6.54 4.83
CA PRO A 189 -35.31 5.27 4.12
C PRO A 189 -35.30 5.37 2.58
N GLU A 190 -35.84 6.45 2.02
CA GLU A 190 -35.84 6.70 0.56
C GLU A 190 -34.53 7.31 0.06
N ASP A 191 -33.72 7.89 0.96
CA ASP A 191 -32.41 8.45 0.64
C ASP A 191 -31.37 7.32 0.48
N LEU A 192 -30.35 7.57 -0.35
CA LEU A 192 -29.23 6.65 -0.52
C LEU A 192 -28.24 6.80 0.65
N PRO A 193 -27.62 5.70 1.12
CA PRO A 193 -26.56 5.78 2.10
C PRO A 193 -25.31 6.44 1.53
N ASN A 194 -24.63 7.26 2.34
CA ASN A 194 -23.32 7.80 1.97
C ASN A 194 -22.21 6.81 2.35
N PHE A 195 -21.20 6.74 1.49
CA PHE A 195 -19.99 5.95 1.73
C PHE A 195 -18.78 6.84 1.61
N SER A 196 -17.76 6.54 2.40
CA SER A 196 -16.48 7.21 2.33
C SER A 196 -15.34 6.27 2.70
N GLY A 197 -14.13 6.74 2.46
CA GLY A 197 -12.93 5.95 2.64
C GLY A 197 -11.68 6.74 2.33
N PHE A 198 -10.64 6.03 1.90
CA PHE A 198 -9.32 6.63 1.72
C PHE A 198 -8.68 6.14 0.43
N VAL A 199 -7.95 7.02 -0.24
CA VAL A 199 -7.17 6.66 -1.44
C VAL A 199 -5.80 6.15 -1.00
N LEU A 200 -5.49 4.88 -1.30
CA LEU A 200 -4.23 4.23 -0.89
C LEU A 200 -3.97 4.36 0.62
N LEU A 201 -2.90 5.09 0.99
CA LEU A 201 -2.53 5.46 2.36
C LEU A 201 -2.52 6.98 2.56
N ASP A 202 -3.23 7.72 1.70
CA ASP A 202 -3.48 9.15 1.91
C ASP A 202 -4.28 9.35 3.20
N ALA A 203 -4.00 10.44 3.90
CA ALA A 203 -4.60 10.70 5.21
C ALA A 203 -6.04 11.20 5.10
N LEU A 204 -6.39 11.88 4.01
CA LEU A 204 -7.69 12.55 3.89
C LEU A 204 -8.79 11.57 3.49
N GLU A 205 -9.94 11.70 4.15
CA GLU A 205 -11.15 10.95 3.83
C GLU A 205 -11.79 11.50 2.54
N CYS A 206 -12.13 10.61 1.61
CA CYS A 206 -12.83 10.93 0.37
C CYS A 206 -14.24 10.35 0.38
N ALA A 207 -15.20 11.10 -0.18
CA ALA A 207 -16.51 10.56 -0.49
C ALA A 207 -16.40 9.51 -1.62
N ILE A 208 -17.21 8.46 -1.52
CA ILE A 208 -17.29 7.38 -2.50
C ILE A 208 -18.75 7.20 -2.85
N LEU A 209 -19.11 7.49 -4.10
CA LEU A 209 -20.47 7.39 -4.57
C LEU A 209 -20.70 5.99 -5.13
N SER A 210 -21.74 5.31 -4.64
CA SER A 210 -22.25 4.11 -5.32
C SER A 210 -22.85 4.49 -6.70
N PRO A 211 -22.93 3.55 -7.66
CA PRO A 211 -23.52 3.83 -8.98
C PRO A 211 -24.92 4.47 -8.92
N HIS A 212 -25.71 4.15 -7.90
CA HIS A 212 -27.08 4.65 -7.72
C HIS A 212 -27.16 6.15 -7.43
N HIS A 213 -26.05 6.78 -7.01
CA HIS A 213 -26.00 8.22 -6.79
C HIS A 213 -25.97 9.02 -8.11
N LEU A 214 -25.68 8.37 -9.24
CA LEU A 214 -25.54 9.02 -10.54
C LEU A 214 -26.73 8.65 -11.45
N PRO A 215 -27.44 9.64 -12.01
CA PRO A 215 -28.70 9.40 -12.74
C PRO A 215 -28.53 8.66 -14.07
N ASN A 216 -27.31 8.58 -14.60
CA ASN A 216 -27.01 7.98 -15.90
C ASN A 216 -26.30 6.62 -15.82
N GLU A 217 -26.04 6.12 -14.60
CA GLU A 217 -25.40 4.83 -14.43
C GLU A 217 -26.42 3.69 -14.36
N ASP A 218 -25.97 2.49 -14.72
CA ASP A 218 -26.80 1.30 -14.82
C ASP A 218 -27.45 0.93 -13.47
N THR A 219 -28.79 0.94 -13.45
CA THR A 219 -29.62 0.62 -12.28
C THR A 219 -29.72 -0.89 -12.00
N GLU A 220 -29.16 -1.75 -12.84
CA GLU A 220 -29.22 -3.21 -12.66
C GLU A 220 -28.25 -3.71 -11.57
N VAL A 221 -27.26 -2.91 -11.16
CA VAL A 221 -26.33 -3.28 -10.10
C VAL A 221 -27.04 -3.29 -8.74
N PRO A 222 -26.85 -4.30 -7.87
CA PRO A 222 -27.43 -4.28 -6.54
C PRO A 222 -27.03 -3.03 -5.73
N ARG A 223 -28.01 -2.44 -5.03
CA ARG A 223 -27.75 -1.33 -4.10
C ARG A 223 -26.69 -1.72 -3.08
N TRP A 224 -25.76 -0.80 -2.84
CA TRP A 224 -24.80 -0.96 -1.77
C TRP A 224 -25.52 -0.94 -0.42
N GLN A 225 -25.16 -1.85 0.49
CA GLN A 225 -25.86 -2.03 1.75
C GLN A 225 -24.94 -1.83 2.95
N ASP A 226 -25.53 -1.62 4.12
CA ASP A 226 -24.80 -1.60 5.38
C ASP A 226 -24.18 -2.96 5.68
N ARG A 227 -22.86 -2.97 5.85
CA ARG A 227 -22.08 -4.16 6.17
C ARG A 227 -22.21 -4.59 7.63
N ALA A 228 -22.65 -3.74 8.54
CA ALA A 228 -23.00 -4.18 9.89
C ALA A 228 -24.28 -5.03 9.88
N SER A 229 -25.28 -4.63 9.09
CA SER A 229 -26.54 -5.38 8.96
C SER A 229 -26.37 -6.74 8.27
N ASN A 230 -25.44 -6.88 7.33
CA ASN A 230 -25.26 -8.10 6.54
C ASN A 230 -23.78 -8.49 6.37
N ALA A 231 -23.31 -9.39 7.23
CA ALA A 231 -21.93 -9.90 7.19
C ALA A 231 -21.56 -10.68 5.90
N ARG A 232 -22.55 -11.05 5.07
CA ARG A 232 -22.31 -11.69 3.77
C ARG A 232 -21.82 -10.69 2.72
N ILE A 233 -22.08 -9.41 2.92
CA ILE A 233 -21.70 -8.36 2.00
C ILE A 233 -20.24 -7.99 2.24
N GLY A 234 -19.44 -8.14 1.19
CA GLY A 234 -18.04 -7.71 1.18
C GLY A 234 -17.92 -6.18 1.19
N PRO A 235 -16.74 -5.65 1.51
CA PRO A 235 -16.49 -4.23 1.31
C PRO A 235 -16.57 -3.85 -0.18
N TYR A 236 -16.93 -2.60 -0.46
CA TYR A 236 -16.97 -2.05 -1.83
C TYR A 236 -15.64 -1.38 -2.20
N HIS A 237 -14.51 -1.96 -1.76
CA HIS A 237 -13.19 -1.44 -2.10
C HIS A 237 -13.01 -1.40 -3.62
N ASP A 238 -12.33 -0.36 -4.10
CA ASP A 238 -11.98 -0.18 -5.52
C ASP A 238 -13.18 -0.20 -6.48
N GLN A 239 -14.38 0.15 -5.99
CA GLN A 239 -15.64 0.21 -6.75
C GLN A 239 -16.32 1.57 -6.59
N GLY A 240 -17.22 1.88 -7.53
CA GLY A 240 -18.02 3.11 -7.51
C GLY A 240 -17.29 4.31 -8.13
N PHE A 241 -17.57 5.49 -7.62
CA PHE A 241 -17.02 6.75 -8.07
C PHE A 241 -16.29 7.42 -6.91
N LEU A 242 -15.04 7.80 -7.16
CA LEU A 242 -14.26 8.56 -6.20
C LEU A 242 -14.66 10.03 -6.34
N ASP A 243 -15.05 10.63 -5.25
CA ASP A 243 -15.30 12.07 -5.18
C ASP A 243 -14.17 12.74 -4.39
N MET A 244 -14.22 14.07 -4.31
CA MET A 244 -13.19 14.88 -3.70
C MET A 244 -13.03 14.61 -2.19
N PRO A 245 -11.83 14.85 -1.63
CA PRO A 245 -11.63 14.79 -0.19
C PRO A 245 -12.61 15.69 0.55
N LEU A 246 -13.20 15.16 1.63
CA LEU A 246 -14.28 15.82 2.37
C LEU A 246 -13.82 17.13 3.02
N GLU A 247 -12.54 17.22 3.41
CA GLU A 247 -11.95 18.40 4.06
C GLU A 247 -11.44 19.46 3.07
N ILE A 248 -11.59 19.22 1.76
CA ILE A 248 -11.15 20.15 0.72
C ILE A 248 -12.39 20.85 0.13
N ASP A 249 -12.31 22.17 -0.03
CA ASP A 249 -13.39 23.01 -0.60
C ASP A 249 -13.23 23.28 -2.10
N GLN A 250 -12.28 22.61 -2.76
CA GLN A 250 -12.04 22.76 -4.18
C GLN A 250 -13.00 21.88 -5.00
N PRO A 251 -13.90 22.44 -5.81
CA PRO A 251 -14.83 21.62 -6.59
C PRO A 251 -14.08 20.61 -7.49
N GLY A 252 -14.67 19.42 -7.62
CA GLY A 252 -14.20 18.35 -8.49
C GLY A 252 -15.38 17.54 -9.00
N THR A 253 -15.22 16.94 -10.18
CA THR A 253 -16.20 15.99 -10.72
C THR A 253 -15.85 14.60 -10.22
N PRO A 254 -16.81 13.80 -9.73
CA PRO A 254 -16.55 12.41 -9.35
C PRO A 254 -15.99 11.61 -10.53
N GLU A 255 -15.01 10.75 -10.26
CA GLU A 255 -14.29 9.96 -11.25
C GLU A 255 -14.62 8.48 -11.06
N LYS A 256 -14.98 7.79 -12.15
CA LYS A 256 -15.31 6.36 -12.10
C LYS A 256 -14.07 5.55 -11.78
N ILE A 257 -14.09 4.81 -10.67
CA ILE A 257 -12.88 4.16 -10.15
C ILE A 257 -12.34 3.12 -11.14
N SER A 258 -13.19 2.33 -11.79
CA SER A 258 -12.75 1.36 -12.82
C SER A 258 -11.93 2.04 -13.92
N ASP A 259 -12.40 3.18 -14.41
CA ASP A 259 -11.83 3.85 -15.57
C ASP A 259 -10.45 4.43 -15.24
N VAL A 260 -10.27 4.89 -14.00
CA VAL A 260 -8.99 5.38 -13.48
C VAL A 260 -8.02 4.23 -13.20
N LEU A 261 -8.51 3.09 -12.74
CA LEU A 261 -7.65 1.94 -12.41
C LEU A 261 -7.07 1.26 -13.64
N ASP A 262 -7.79 1.32 -14.77
CA ASP A 262 -7.46 0.66 -16.03
C ASP A 262 -6.74 1.56 -17.03
N VAL A 263 -6.38 2.78 -16.63
CA VAL A 263 -5.55 3.67 -17.47
C VAL A 263 -4.20 3.02 -17.74
N ASN A 264 -3.84 2.93 -19.02
CA ASN A 264 -2.48 2.57 -19.42
C ASN A 264 -1.54 3.76 -19.14
N LEU A 265 -0.81 3.66 -18.03
CA LEU A 265 0.12 4.68 -17.53
C LEU A 265 1.40 4.79 -18.36
N GLY A 266 1.60 3.92 -19.35
CA GLY A 266 2.68 4.03 -20.32
C GLY A 266 2.35 4.92 -21.52
N LEU A 267 1.06 5.24 -21.72
CA LEU A 267 0.58 6.07 -22.83
C LEU A 267 -0.09 7.36 -22.34
N TYR A 268 -0.72 7.33 -21.17
CA TYR A 268 -1.52 8.43 -20.65
C TYR A 268 -1.10 8.79 -19.22
N SER A 269 -0.90 10.09 -18.97
CA SER A 269 -0.77 10.59 -17.60
C SER A 269 -2.14 10.79 -16.98
N LEU A 270 -2.27 10.43 -15.69
CA LEU A 270 -3.44 10.81 -14.91
C LEU A 270 -3.53 12.33 -14.70
N MET A 271 -2.43 13.06 -14.86
CA MET A 271 -2.40 14.52 -14.78
C MET A 271 -3.20 15.19 -15.89
N THR A 272 -3.18 14.62 -17.11
CA THR A 272 -3.83 15.20 -18.30
C THR A 272 -5.25 14.67 -18.53
N ARG A 273 -5.62 13.56 -17.88
CA ARG A 273 -6.91 12.88 -18.11
C ARG A 273 -8.12 13.70 -17.67
N SER A 274 -8.02 14.51 -16.62
CA SER A 274 -9.15 15.31 -16.10
C SER A 274 -9.36 16.61 -16.90
N GLY A 275 -9.23 16.55 -18.23
CA GLY A 275 -9.27 17.71 -19.13
C GLY A 275 -10.61 18.44 -19.18
N THR A 276 -11.66 17.89 -18.55
CA THR A 276 -12.98 18.54 -18.43
C THR A 276 -13.12 19.37 -17.14
N SER A 277 -12.24 19.17 -16.15
CA SER A 277 -12.31 19.93 -14.92
C SER A 277 -11.69 21.31 -15.15
N ARG A 278 -12.45 22.38 -14.92
CA ARG A 278 -11.93 23.76 -14.91
C ARG A 278 -11.05 24.04 -13.68
N PHE A 279 -10.64 23.01 -12.95
CA PHE A 279 -10.05 23.08 -11.62
C PHE A 279 -8.59 22.62 -11.67
N GLY A 280 -7.85 22.83 -10.56
CA GLY A 280 -6.40 22.63 -10.52
C GLY A 280 -5.94 21.27 -11.05
N PHE A 281 -4.77 21.24 -11.67
CA PHE A 281 -4.16 20.01 -12.21
C PHE A 281 -3.07 19.50 -11.25
N PRO A 282 -3.14 18.23 -10.77
CA PRO A 282 -4.20 17.25 -11.03
C PRO A 282 -5.49 17.58 -10.27
N SER A 283 -6.62 17.07 -10.77
CA SER A 283 -7.91 17.16 -10.07
C SER A 283 -7.76 16.71 -8.60
N PRO A 284 -8.34 17.42 -7.62
CA PRO A 284 -8.26 17.06 -6.21
C PRO A 284 -8.81 15.64 -5.94
N VAL A 285 -9.71 15.15 -6.80
CA VAL A 285 -10.25 13.78 -6.76
C VAL A 285 -9.16 12.74 -7.04
N LEU A 286 -8.28 13.01 -8.01
CA LEU A 286 -7.27 12.06 -8.49
C LEU A 286 -5.88 12.30 -7.90
N GLN A 287 -5.68 13.39 -7.14
CA GLN A 287 -4.37 13.86 -6.71
C GLN A 287 -3.50 12.77 -6.08
N SER A 288 -4.03 11.97 -5.15
CA SER A 288 -3.26 10.92 -4.49
C SER A 288 -2.88 9.77 -5.44
N LEU A 289 -3.75 9.40 -6.39
CA LEU A 289 -3.45 8.40 -7.42
C LEU A 289 -2.43 8.92 -8.44
N CYS A 290 -2.57 10.18 -8.88
CA CYS A 290 -1.60 10.86 -9.72
C CYS A 290 -0.22 10.88 -9.07
N ASN A 291 -0.13 11.34 -7.83
CA ASN A 291 1.13 11.41 -7.09
C ASN A 291 1.84 10.04 -7.03
N VAL A 292 1.09 8.97 -6.84
CA VAL A 292 1.62 7.60 -6.79
C VAL A 292 2.13 7.17 -8.14
N ALA A 293 1.38 7.38 -9.23
CA ALA A 293 1.81 7.06 -10.58
C ALA A 293 3.05 7.86 -11.01
N GLU A 294 3.03 9.19 -10.80
CA GLU A 294 4.13 10.10 -11.16
C GLU A 294 5.41 9.80 -10.38
N GLN A 295 5.31 9.49 -9.07
CA GLN A 295 6.48 9.07 -8.29
C GLN A 295 7.13 7.77 -8.80
N ARG A 296 6.49 7.02 -9.69
CA ARG A 296 7.05 5.79 -10.27
C ARG A 296 7.58 6.00 -11.68
N LYS A 297 7.67 7.25 -12.11
CA LYS A 297 8.41 7.62 -13.30
C LYS A 297 9.87 7.88 -12.95
N LEU A 298 10.77 7.43 -13.79
CA LEU A 298 12.20 7.68 -13.68
C LEU A 298 12.70 8.33 -14.96
N CYS A 299 13.15 9.59 -14.84
CA CYS A 299 13.72 10.37 -15.93
C CYS A 299 15.18 9.93 -16.19
N LEU A 300 15.48 9.58 -17.44
CA LEU A 300 16.80 9.09 -17.88
C LEU A 300 17.27 9.84 -19.13
N CYS A 301 18.56 10.13 -19.22
CA CYS A 301 19.20 10.53 -20.47
C CYS A 301 19.42 9.28 -21.36
N GLU A 302 19.69 9.48 -22.65
CA GLU A 302 19.89 8.36 -23.60
C GLU A 302 20.98 7.37 -23.14
N CYS A 303 22.07 7.88 -22.57
CA CYS A 303 23.16 7.03 -22.05
C CYS A 303 22.71 6.18 -20.86
N CYS A 304 22.00 6.77 -19.89
CA CYS A 304 21.50 6.03 -18.72
C CYS A 304 20.37 5.07 -19.10
N TYR A 305 19.54 5.42 -20.07
CA TYR A 305 18.52 4.52 -20.62
C TYR A 305 19.15 3.27 -21.26
N GLY A 306 20.19 3.46 -22.09
CA GLY A 306 20.97 2.35 -22.65
C GLY A 306 21.59 1.45 -21.58
N LYS A 307 22.03 2.00 -20.45
CA LYS A 307 22.52 1.21 -19.30
C LYS A 307 21.41 0.51 -18.53
N ALA A 308 20.27 1.16 -18.33
CA ALA A 308 19.12 0.57 -17.64
C ALA A 308 18.66 -0.74 -18.29
N SER A 309 18.79 -0.87 -19.61
CA SER A 309 18.51 -2.10 -20.36
C SER A 309 19.26 -3.34 -19.86
N LYS A 310 20.43 -3.13 -19.24
CA LYS A 310 21.29 -4.18 -18.67
C LYS A 310 20.99 -4.47 -17.20
N GLY A 311 20.15 -3.67 -16.55
CA GLY A 311 19.78 -3.80 -15.15
C GLY A 311 19.88 -2.48 -14.39
N HIS A 312 19.16 -2.42 -13.26
CA HIS A 312 19.12 -1.26 -12.36
C HIS A 312 20.47 -0.96 -11.68
N GLU A 313 21.35 -1.97 -11.56
CA GLU A 313 22.68 -1.87 -10.96
C GLU A 313 23.67 -1.09 -11.86
N GLU A 314 23.41 -1.02 -13.17
CA GLU A 314 24.26 -0.34 -14.17
C GLU A 314 24.01 1.18 -14.24
N LEU A 315 23.00 1.68 -13.52
CA LEU A 315 22.71 3.10 -13.44
C LEU A 315 23.71 3.82 -12.53
N ASN A 316 24.01 5.08 -12.84
CA ASN A 316 24.85 5.93 -12.00
C ASN A 316 24.08 7.20 -11.58
N PRO A 317 23.82 7.41 -10.28
CA PRO A 317 24.09 6.51 -9.16
C PRO A 317 23.31 5.20 -9.21
N GLU A 318 23.85 4.15 -8.59
CA GLU A 318 23.21 2.82 -8.51
C GLU A 318 21.80 2.94 -7.90
N LEU A 319 20.85 2.15 -8.43
CA LEU A 319 19.53 2.04 -7.81
C LEU A 319 19.50 0.90 -6.79
N PRO A 320 18.78 1.06 -5.66
CA PRO A 320 18.56 -0.05 -4.77
C PRO A 320 17.76 -1.14 -5.48
N LYS A 321 17.99 -2.40 -5.09
CA LYS A 321 17.21 -3.53 -5.57
C LYS A 321 15.72 -3.33 -5.30
N LEU A 322 14.93 -3.24 -6.37
CA LEU A 322 13.49 -3.09 -6.28
C LEU A 322 12.85 -4.48 -6.17
N SER A 323 12.51 -4.89 -4.94
CA SER A 323 12.01 -6.24 -4.64
C SER A 323 10.71 -6.62 -5.36
N TRP A 324 10.04 -5.65 -5.98
CA TRP A 324 8.79 -5.84 -6.72
C TRP A 324 8.99 -6.14 -8.20
N LEU A 325 10.20 -5.94 -8.72
CA LEU A 325 10.51 -6.26 -10.09
C LEU A 325 10.92 -7.73 -10.19
N THR A 326 10.36 -8.41 -11.18
CA THR A 326 10.81 -9.74 -11.55
C THR A 326 12.24 -9.67 -12.08
N PRO A 327 13.16 -10.52 -11.58
CA PRO A 327 14.57 -10.49 -11.99
C PRO A 327 14.82 -10.88 -13.45
N ASN A 328 13.82 -11.48 -14.12
CA ASN A 328 13.90 -11.92 -15.51
C ASN A 328 13.13 -10.97 -16.42
N LEU A 329 13.56 -9.71 -16.51
CA LEU A 329 13.09 -8.84 -17.58
C LEU A 329 13.75 -9.31 -18.87
N SER A 330 12.96 -9.79 -19.82
CA SER A 330 13.49 -10.06 -21.14
C SER A 330 13.94 -8.74 -21.78
N PRO A 331 14.94 -8.72 -22.67
CA PRO A 331 15.35 -7.50 -23.35
C PRO A 331 14.19 -6.80 -24.10
N GLU A 332 13.15 -7.55 -24.47
CA GLU A 332 11.92 -7.00 -25.04
C GLU A 332 11.05 -6.21 -24.05
N ALA A 333 11.25 -6.36 -22.74
CA ALA A 333 10.51 -5.65 -21.70
C ALA A 333 10.79 -4.13 -21.68
N PHE A 334 11.87 -3.68 -22.32
CA PHE A 334 12.20 -2.25 -22.47
C PHE A 334 11.41 -1.54 -23.57
N LYS A 335 10.50 -2.20 -24.29
CA LYS A 335 9.85 -1.60 -25.46
C LYS A 335 8.84 -0.51 -25.10
N LYS A 336 7.80 -0.82 -24.31
CA LYS A 336 6.72 0.10 -23.95
C LYS A 336 6.09 -0.30 -22.63
N CYS A 337 5.81 0.68 -21.78
CA CYS A 337 5.05 0.48 -20.56
C CYS A 337 3.57 0.23 -20.87
N HIS A 338 2.98 -0.74 -20.17
CA HIS A 338 1.54 -1.06 -20.21
C HIS A 338 0.94 -1.17 -18.81
N CYS A 339 1.62 -0.62 -17.81
CA CYS A 339 1.19 -0.69 -16.42
C CYS A 339 -0.12 0.03 -16.21
N THR A 340 -0.97 -0.52 -15.36
CA THR A 340 -2.16 0.15 -14.83
C THR A 340 -2.09 0.18 -13.30
N LEU A 341 -2.90 1.02 -12.65
CA LEU A 341 -3.02 0.99 -11.20
C LEU A 341 -3.58 -0.37 -10.73
N ARG A 342 -4.53 -0.94 -11.48
CA ARG A 342 -5.08 -2.27 -11.22
C ARG A 342 -3.99 -3.34 -11.18
N SER A 343 -3.15 -3.43 -12.22
CA SER A 343 -2.15 -4.50 -12.33
C SER A 343 -1.10 -4.45 -11.22
N HIS A 344 -0.74 -3.25 -10.74
CA HIS A 344 0.35 -3.09 -9.77
C HIS A 344 -0.08 -2.96 -8.31
N ILE A 345 -1.29 -2.47 -8.04
CA ILE A 345 -1.80 -2.33 -6.68
C ILE A 345 -2.80 -3.43 -6.36
N LEU A 346 -3.78 -3.67 -7.25
CA LEU A 346 -4.90 -4.55 -6.94
C LEU A 346 -4.59 -6.02 -7.21
N ASP A 347 -4.06 -6.33 -8.38
CA ASP A 347 -3.82 -7.72 -8.77
C ASP A 347 -2.62 -8.31 -8.03
N ARG A 348 -1.70 -7.46 -7.58
CA ARG A 348 -0.46 -7.83 -6.87
C ARG A 348 -0.66 -8.24 -5.40
N TRP A 349 -1.90 -8.36 -4.89
CA TRP A 349 -2.25 -8.73 -3.50
C TRP A 349 -1.15 -8.36 -2.47
N GLN A 350 -0.84 -7.07 -2.34
CA GLN A 350 0.29 -6.62 -1.54
C GLN A 350 -0.19 -6.15 -0.16
N CYS A 351 0.48 -6.57 0.91
CA CYS A 351 0.14 -6.06 2.25
C CYS A 351 0.55 -4.59 2.42
N VAL A 352 -0.19 -3.84 3.24
CA VAL A 352 0.05 -2.41 3.50
C VAL A 352 1.50 -2.14 3.97
N LYS A 353 2.10 -3.04 4.75
CA LYS A 353 3.49 -2.92 5.20
C LYS A 353 4.48 -2.96 4.03
N CYS A 354 4.31 -3.90 3.11
CA CYS A 354 5.16 -4.03 1.93
C CYS A 354 4.97 -2.84 0.99
N TYR A 355 3.73 -2.38 0.79
CA TYR A 355 3.46 -1.18 0.02
C TYR A 355 4.14 0.07 0.61
N LYS A 356 4.08 0.26 1.94
CA LYS A 356 4.78 1.38 2.62
C LYS A 356 6.31 1.28 2.47
N SER A 357 6.86 0.08 2.47
CA SER A 357 8.29 -0.13 2.20
C SER A 357 8.64 0.26 0.76
N GLU A 358 7.82 -0.13 -0.21
CA GLU A 358 7.97 0.25 -1.62
C GLU A 358 7.92 1.77 -1.80
N GLU A 359 6.92 2.44 -1.22
CA GLU A 359 6.81 3.89 -1.17
C GLU A 359 8.07 4.56 -0.58
N SER A 360 8.63 3.98 0.48
CA SER A 360 9.83 4.52 1.13
C SER A 360 11.06 4.40 0.22
N THR A 361 11.20 3.27 -0.48
CA THR A 361 12.27 3.05 -1.46
C THR A 361 12.16 4.03 -2.64
N ILE A 362 10.95 4.19 -3.20
CA ILE A 362 10.68 5.12 -4.31
C ILE A 362 11.04 6.56 -3.90
N LYS A 363 10.59 7.00 -2.72
CA LYS A 363 10.95 8.33 -2.18
C LYS A 363 12.45 8.49 -1.96
N GLY A 364 13.14 7.43 -1.53
CA GLY A 364 14.59 7.42 -1.41
C GLY A 364 15.31 7.65 -2.74
N ILE A 365 14.80 7.06 -3.83
CA ILE A 365 15.36 7.21 -5.17
C ILE A 365 15.22 8.64 -5.67
N HIS A 366 14.05 9.26 -5.49
CA HIS A 366 13.78 10.63 -5.93
C HIS A 366 14.53 11.70 -5.13
N ARG A 367 14.84 11.46 -3.86
CA ARG A 367 15.64 12.39 -3.05
C ARG A 367 17.08 12.57 -3.56
N VAL A 368 17.58 11.63 -4.36
CA VAL A 368 18.92 11.65 -4.92
C VAL A 368 18.91 12.23 -6.35
N ALA A 369 17.76 12.27 -7.01
CA ALA A 369 17.64 12.81 -8.36
C ALA A 369 17.72 14.36 -8.31
N PRO A 370 18.37 14.99 -9.31
CA PRO A 370 18.24 16.43 -9.50
C PRO A 370 16.80 16.78 -9.95
N GLU A 371 16.52 18.06 -10.22
CA GLU A 371 15.19 18.60 -10.57
C GLU A 371 14.36 17.71 -11.53
N MET A 372 13.03 17.84 -11.51
CA MET A 372 12.05 16.93 -12.16
C MET A 372 12.30 16.58 -13.64
N ALA A 373 13.11 17.37 -14.37
CA ALA A 373 13.43 17.17 -15.78
C ALA A 373 14.85 16.64 -16.05
N SER A 374 15.59 16.24 -15.02
CA SER A 374 16.98 15.80 -15.14
C SER A 374 17.13 14.29 -14.93
N CYS A 375 18.08 13.70 -15.65
CA CYS A 375 18.55 12.36 -15.38
C CYS A 375 19.31 12.32 -14.04
N ARG A 376 19.30 11.17 -13.37
CA ARG A 376 20.05 10.97 -12.12
C ARG A 376 21.57 11.17 -12.25
N CYS A 377 22.14 11.08 -13.46
CA CYS A 377 23.55 11.40 -13.70
C CYS A 377 23.83 12.90 -13.83
N GLY A 378 22.81 13.76 -13.74
CA GLY A 378 22.91 15.22 -13.85
C GLY A 378 22.76 15.77 -15.27
N LEU A 379 22.64 14.90 -16.29
CA LEU A 379 22.35 15.31 -17.67
C LEU A 379 20.84 15.51 -17.89
N ASP A 380 20.47 16.17 -18.98
CA ASP A 380 19.06 16.34 -19.35
C ASP A 380 18.39 14.98 -19.61
N ALA A 381 17.17 14.83 -19.10
CA ALA A 381 16.39 13.63 -19.37
C ALA A 381 15.83 13.66 -20.80
N ALA A 382 15.94 12.54 -21.49
CA ALA A 382 15.38 12.35 -22.83
C ALA A 382 14.26 11.29 -22.84
N ARG A 383 14.23 10.44 -21.80
CA ARG A 383 13.37 9.27 -21.68
C ARG A 383 12.76 9.22 -20.30
N VAL A 384 11.58 8.64 -20.20
CA VAL A 384 10.93 8.33 -18.92
C VAL A 384 10.61 6.84 -18.88
N VAL A 385 11.00 6.17 -17.80
CA VAL A 385 10.73 4.73 -17.62
C VAL A 385 9.85 4.48 -16.41
N CYS A 386 9.01 3.47 -16.49
CA CYS A 386 8.14 3.06 -15.39
C CYS A 386 8.90 2.18 -14.40
N MET A 387 8.96 2.57 -13.13
CA MET A 387 9.64 1.83 -12.06
C MET A 387 8.93 0.52 -11.65
N TRP A 388 7.75 0.23 -12.21
CA TRP A 388 7.05 -1.03 -12.01
C TRP A 388 7.38 -2.12 -13.03
N CYS A 389 7.76 -1.75 -14.26
CA CYS A 389 8.02 -2.72 -15.33
C CYS A 389 9.30 -2.45 -16.14
N TRP A 390 9.98 -1.32 -15.91
CA TRP A 390 11.09 -0.79 -16.70
C TRP A 390 10.78 -0.42 -18.16
N GLY A 391 9.53 -0.58 -18.60
CA GLY A 391 9.10 -0.12 -19.92
C GLY A 391 9.14 1.40 -20.06
N GLU A 392 9.44 1.87 -21.26
CA GLU A 392 9.41 3.28 -21.64
C GLU A 392 7.98 3.84 -21.62
N ILE A 393 7.81 5.03 -21.07
CA ILE A 393 6.55 5.78 -21.07
C ILE A 393 6.57 6.71 -22.27
N LEU A 394 5.64 6.49 -23.19
CA LEU A 394 5.49 7.24 -24.45
C LEU A 394 4.33 8.21 -24.33
N GLU A 395 4.33 9.03 -23.28
CA GLU A 395 3.34 10.08 -23.14
C GLU A 395 3.42 10.99 -24.36
N ASP A 396 2.30 11.13 -25.06
CA ASP A 396 2.17 12.02 -26.21
C ASP A 396 2.38 13.45 -25.70
N MET A 397 3.62 13.93 -25.82
CA MET A 397 4.01 15.31 -25.49
C MET A 397 3.57 16.29 -26.57
N THR A 398 2.65 15.89 -27.46
CA THR A 398 1.95 16.78 -28.38
C THR A 398 1.23 17.82 -27.54
N ASN A 399 1.89 18.99 -27.45
CA ASN A 399 1.55 20.14 -26.63
C ASN A 399 0.03 20.28 -26.43
N PRO A 400 -0.52 20.01 -25.22
CA PRO A 400 -1.94 20.19 -24.95
C PRO A 400 -2.41 21.66 -25.02
N GLY A 401 -1.50 22.58 -25.35
CA GLY A 401 -1.76 24.02 -25.51
C GLY A 401 -1.50 24.56 -26.91
N ALA A 402 -1.24 23.74 -27.94
CA ALA A 402 -1.36 24.24 -29.31
C ALA A 402 -2.87 24.37 -29.59
N PRO A 403 -3.42 25.59 -29.77
CA PRO A 403 -4.81 25.73 -30.19
C PRO A 403 -4.97 24.93 -31.48
N SER A 404 -5.88 23.97 -31.47
CA SER A 404 -6.33 23.36 -32.71
C SER A 404 -6.99 24.47 -33.51
N ASP A 405 -6.28 25.01 -34.50
CA ASP A 405 -6.85 25.85 -35.55
C ASP A 405 -7.81 24.97 -36.38
N GLU A 406 -8.97 24.62 -35.80
CA GLU A 406 -10.11 24.12 -36.57
C GLU A 406 -10.89 25.33 -37.12
N PRO A 407 -11.08 25.42 -38.45
CA PRO A 407 -11.76 26.54 -39.11
C PRO A 407 -13.28 26.58 -38.89
#